data_AF-A0A7X7KV86-F1
#
_entry.id   AF-A0A7X7KV86-F1
#
_cell.length_a   1.000
_cell.length_b   1.000
_cell.length_c   1.000
_cell.angle_alpha   90.00
_cell.angle_beta   90.00
_cell.angle_gamma   90.00
#
_symmetry.space_group_name_H-M   'P 1'
#
loop_
_entity.id
_entity.type
_entity.pdbx_description
1 polymer ?
#
loop_
_entity_poly.entity_id
_entity_poly.type
_entity_poly.pdbx_seq_one_letter_code
_entity_poly.pdbx_strand_id
1 'polypeptide(L)'
;EIIAAYGRHVAGQYKAAAEADRQVLAGLRAECSKRFGGDIRRFAAEGRRGGEHVFGKELFSRLARVEAFGSDPDIIEALAKIGRGLTPDGAAGGGTGDKTEKSLAERMYPKGK
;
A
#
# COMPACT_ATOMS: atom_id res chain seq x y z
N GLU A 1 -32.97 29.30 26.81
CA GLU A 1 -32.28 29.66 25.55
C GLU A 1 -30.77 29.41 25.55
N ILE A 2 -30.04 29.64 26.64
CA ILE A 2 -28.57 29.49 26.72
C ILE A 2 -28.09 28.05 26.40
N ILE A 3 -28.77 27.03 26.92
CA ILE A 3 -28.40 25.61 26.67
C ILE A 3 -28.52 25.25 25.17
N ALA A 4 -29.54 25.77 24.49
CA ALA A 4 -29.73 25.56 23.05
C ALA A 4 -28.71 26.33 22.19
N ALA A 5 -28.27 27.51 22.64
CA ALA A 5 -27.19 28.25 22.01
C ALA A 5 -25.84 27.52 22.17
N TYR A 6 -25.55 27.00 23.36
CA TYR A 6 -24.35 26.20 23.63
C TYR A 6 -24.34 24.90 22.80
N GLY A 7 -25.46 24.18 22.73
CA GLY A 7 -25.57 22.98 21.89
C GLY A 7 -25.31 23.25 20.41
N ARG A 8 -25.79 24.38 19.87
CA ARG A 8 -25.49 24.81 18.50
C ARG A 8 -24.02 25.20 18.30
N HIS A 9 -23.42 25.88 19.28
CA HIS A 9 -22.00 26.24 19.24
C HIS A 9 -21.09 25.01 19.22
N VAL A 10 -21.32 24.06 20.14
CA VAL A 10 -20.57 22.80 20.22
C VAL A 10 -20.75 21.96 18.94
N ALA A 11 -21.98 21.83 18.44
CA ALA A 11 -22.24 21.15 17.16
C ALA A 11 -21.53 21.85 15.98
N GLY A 12 -21.41 23.18 16.01
CA GLY A 12 -20.65 23.95 15.03
C GLY A 12 -19.15 23.65 15.08
N GLN A 13 -18.57 23.53 16.27
CA GLN A 13 -17.15 23.17 16.42
C GLN A 13 -16.86 21.75 15.91
N TYR A 14 -17.72 20.77 16.21
CA TYR A 14 -17.56 19.41 15.66
C TYR A 14 -17.67 19.36 14.14
N LYS A 15 -18.58 20.15 13.55
CA LYS A 15 -18.69 20.25 12.10
C LYS A 15 -17.44 20.87 11.47
N ALA A 16 -16.91 21.93 12.07
CA ALA A 16 -15.68 22.57 11.60
C ALA A 16 -14.47 21.63 11.69
N ALA A 17 -14.34 20.88 12.79
CA ALA A 17 -13.30 19.86 12.94
C ALA A 17 -13.41 18.75 11.88
N ALA A 18 -14.62 18.21 11.68
CA ALA A 18 -14.87 17.20 10.65
C ALA A 18 -14.60 17.71 9.23
N GLU A 19 -14.83 19.00 8.97
CA GLU A 19 -14.51 19.61 7.68
C GLU A 19 -13.01 19.78 7.48
N ALA A 20 -12.27 20.19 8.51
CA ALA A 20 -10.81 20.26 8.48
C ALA A 20 -10.20 18.87 8.23
N ASP A 21 -10.68 17.83 8.92
CA ASP A 21 -10.23 16.46 8.72
C ASP A 21 -10.46 15.98 7.28
N ARG A 22 -11.63 16.30 6.70
CA ARG A 22 -11.91 15.98 5.28
C ARG A 22 -10.96 16.68 4.33
N GLN A 23 -10.61 17.94 4.58
CA GLN A 23 -9.66 18.68 3.74
C GLN A 23 -8.26 18.07 3.81
N VAL A 24 -7.80 17.69 5.01
CA VAL A 24 -6.53 16.99 5.20
C VAL A 24 -6.50 15.68 4.41
N LEU A 25 -7.54 14.85 4.55
CA LEU A 25 -7.63 13.57 3.84
C LEU A 25 -7.71 13.74 2.31
N ALA A 26 -8.40 14.78 1.83
CA ALA A 26 -8.42 15.12 0.41
C ALA A 26 -7.02 15.50 -0.09
N GLY A 27 -6.28 16.28 0.70
CA GLY A 27 -4.88 16.62 0.42
C GLY A 27 -3.99 15.39 0.35
N LEU A 28 -4.09 14.47 1.31
CA LEU A 28 -3.33 13.21 1.32
C LEU A 28 -3.62 12.35 0.09
N ARG A 29 -4.89 12.23 -0.32
CA ARG A 29 -5.27 11.50 -1.55
C ARG A 29 -4.73 12.16 -2.82
N ALA A 30 -4.73 13.49 -2.88
CA ALA A 30 -4.15 14.23 -3.99
C ALA A 30 -2.63 14.04 -4.06
N GLU A 31 -1.93 14.10 -2.94
CA GLU A 31 -0.49 13.84 -2.85
C GLU A 31 -0.14 12.40 -3.24
N CYS A 32 -0.90 11.41 -2.76
CA CYS A 32 -0.76 10.02 -3.22
C CYS A 32 -0.94 9.90 -4.74
N SER A 33 -1.92 10.60 -5.30
CA SER A 33 -2.18 10.57 -6.75
C SER A 33 -1.06 11.23 -7.55
N LYS A 34 -0.45 12.31 -7.06
CA LYS A 34 0.73 12.94 -7.68
C LYS A 34 1.97 12.06 -7.59
N ARG A 35 2.23 11.48 -6.42
CA ARG A 35 3.47 10.74 -6.11
C ARG A 35 3.47 9.34 -6.71
N PHE A 36 2.33 8.66 -6.67
CA PHE A 36 2.22 7.26 -7.13
C PHE A 36 1.55 7.13 -8.50
N GLY A 37 0.74 8.10 -8.93
CA GLY A 37 0.19 8.18 -10.29
C GLY A 37 -0.33 6.84 -10.84
N GLY A 38 0.19 6.44 -12.01
CA GLY A 38 -0.16 5.17 -12.66
C GLY A 38 0.34 3.91 -11.93
N ASP A 39 1.32 4.05 -11.03
CA ASP A 39 1.91 2.96 -10.26
C ASP A 39 1.23 2.74 -8.90
N ILE A 40 0.12 3.44 -8.62
CA ILE A 40 -0.57 3.33 -7.33
C ILE A 40 -0.95 1.90 -6.96
N ARG A 41 -1.28 1.06 -7.94
CA ARG A 41 -1.58 -0.37 -7.73
C ARG A 41 -0.35 -1.15 -7.26
N ARG A 42 0.82 -0.83 -7.82
CA ARG A 42 2.10 -1.44 -7.43
C ARG A 42 2.47 -1.04 -6.01
N PHE A 43 2.43 0.26 -5.70
CA PHE A 43 2.69 0.76 -4.35
C PHE A 43 1.71 0.19 -3.31
N ALA A 44 0.43 0.03 -3.65
CA ALA A 44 -0.55 -0.60 -2.78
C ALA A 44 -0.22 -2.08 -2.50
N ALA A 45 0.20 -2.84 -3.52
CA ALA A 45 0.57 -4.25 -3.37
C ALA A 45 1.89 -4.44 -2.58
N GLU A 46 2.89 -3.60 -2.84
CA GLU A 46 4.15 -3.56 -2.10
C GLU A 46 3.92 -3.09 -0.66
N GLY A 47 3.18 -2.01 -0.46
CA GLY A 47 2.81 -1.46 0.84
C GLY A 47 2.01 -2.46 1.68
N ARG A 48 1.08 -3.21 1.07
CA ARG A 48 0.36 -4.29 1.77
C ARG A 48 1.33 -5.36 2.25
N ARG A 49 2.24 -5.85 1.41
CA ARG A 49 3.24 -6.86 1.81
C ARG A 49 4.13 -6.36 2.94
N GLY A 50 4.64 -5.13 2.83
CA GLY A 50 5.47 -4.53 3.88
C GLY A 50 4.70 -4.34 5.19
N GLY A 51 3.46 -3.87 5.11
CA GLY A 51 2.58 -3.68 6.26
C GLY A 51 2.22 -5.00 6.96
N GLU A 52 1.86 -6.02 6.20
CA GLU A 52 1.60 -7.37 6.72
C GLU A 52 2.85 -7.97 7.37
N HIS A 53 4.04 -7.68 6.86
CA HIS A 53 5.30 -8.13 7.45
C HIS A 53 5.63 -7.41 8.76
N VAL A 54 5.46 -6.08 8.83
CA VAL A 54 5.79 -5.29 10.03
C VAL A 54 4.79 -5.49 11.16
N PHE A 55 3.49 -5.46 10.84
CA PHE A 55 2.44 -5.44 11.87
C PHE A 55 1.72 -6.79 12.02
N GLY A 56 1.92 -7.71 11.09
CA GLY A 56 1.06 -8.89 10.95
C GLY A 56 -0.26 -8.55 10.25
N LYS A 57 -0.83 -9.55 9.58
CA LYS A 57 -2.01 -9.38 8.71
C LYS A 57 -3.24 -8.77 9.41
N GLU A 58 -3.54 -9.23 10.61
CA GLU A 58 -4.74 -8.79 11.37
C GLU A 58 -4.62 -7.36 11.90
N LEU A 59 -3.44 -6.97 12.39
CA LEU A 59 -3.22 -5.60 12.85
C LEU A 59 -3.11 -4.64 11.67
N PHE A 60 -2.38 -5.00 10.61
CA PHE A 60 -2.29 -4.18 9.41
C PHE A 60 -3.65 -3.94 8.76
N SER A 61 -4.51 -4.97 8.67
CA SER A 61 -5.88 -4.83 8.13
C SER A 61 -6.74 -3.85 8.93
N ARG A 62 -6.50 -3.70 10.24
CA ARG A 62 -7.17 -2.70 11.08
C ARG A 62 -6.57 -1.31 10.87
N LEU A 63 -5.24 -1.20 10.86
CA LEU A 63 -4.53 0.07 10.65
C LEU A 63 -4.81 0.67 9.26
N ALA A 64 -4.83 -0.14 8.21
CA ALA A 64 -5.11 0.30 6.84
C ALA A 64 -6.53 0.87 6.65
N ARG A 65 -7.47 0.60 7.57
CA ARG A 65 -8.82 1.20 7.58
C ARG A 65 -8.86 2.58 8.22
N VAL A 66 -7.82 2.96 8.98
CA VAL A 66 -7.69 4.30 9.53
C VAL A 66 -7.29 5.22 8.40
N GLU A 67 -8.15 6.17 8.00
CA GLU A 67 -7.95 6.97 6.79
C GLU A 67 -6.62 7.74 6.81
N ALA A 68 -6.22 8.30 7.95
CA ALA A 68 -4.94 8.98 8.10
C ALA A 68 -3.74 8.05 7.89
N PHE A 69 -3.82 6.79 8.33
CA PHE A 69 -2.73 5.82 8.15
C PHE A 69 -2.70 5.26 6.73
N GLY A 70 -3.87 4.88 6.19
CA GLY A 70 -4.00 4.24 4.89
C GLY A 70 -3.90 5.20 3.70
N SER A 71 -4.02 6.51 3.92
CA SER A 71 -3.94 7.54 2.87
C SER A 71 -2.67 8.38 2.92
N ASP A 72 -1.81 8.19 3.92
CA ASP A 72 -0.56 8.94 4.04
C ASP A 72 0.49 8.42 3.05
N PRO A 73 0.99 9.27 2.12
CA PRO A 73 1.94 8.86 1.12
C PRO A 73 3.30 8.43 1.70
N ASP A 74 3.76 9.03 2.80
CA ASP A 74 5.03 8.66 3.39
C ASP A 74 4.95 7.29 4.08
N ILE A 75 3.82 7.00 4.74
CA ILE A 75 3.55 5.67 5.31
C ILE A 75 3.49 4.62 4.20
N ILE A 76 2.71 4.89 3.14
CA ILE A 76 2.58 3.98 2.00
C ILE A 76 3.95 3.71 1.38
N GLU A 77 4.77 4.73 1.16
CA GLU A 77 6.10 4.57 0.57
C GLU A 77 7.06 3.80 1.48
N ALA A 78 7.07 4.09 2.78
CA ALA A 78 7.89 3.36 3.75
C ALA A 78 7.55 1.86 3.76
N LEU A 79 6.26 1.53 3.80
CA LEU A 79 5.81 0.14 3.74
C LEU A 79 6.09 -0.49 2.37
N ALA A 80 5.95 0.25 1.27
CA ALA A 80 6.27 -0.25 -0.06
C ALA A 80 7.77 -0.53 -0.22
N LYS A 81 8.66 0.28 0.34
CA LYS A 81 10.11 0.02 0.39
C LYS A 81 10.40 -1.33 1.07
N ILE A 82 9.78 -1.58 2.22
CA ILE A 82 9.92 -2.85 2.95
C ILE A 82 9.37 -4.00 2.09
N GLY A 83 8.14 -3.86 1.58
CA GLY A 83 7.49 -4.89 0.78
C GLY A 83 8.21 -5.22 -0.53
N ARG A 84 8.91 -4.25 -1.13
CA ARG A 84 9.81 -4.49 -2.26
C ARG A 84 10.98 -5.38 -1.86
N GLY A 85 11.66 -5.06 -0.75
CA GLY A 85 12.79 -5.84 -0.24
C GLY A 85 12.42 -7.26 0.21
N LEU A 86 11.13 -7.54 0.46
CA LEU A 86 10.62 -8.89 0.75
C LEU A 86 10.35 -9.72 -0.51
N THR A 87 10.29 -9.08 -1.68
CA THR A 87 10.19 -9.82 -2.93
C THR A 87 11.58 -10.39 -3.22
N PRO A 88 11.74 -11.73 -3.37
CA PRO A 88 12.98 -12.26 -3.92
C PRO A 88 13.27 -11.52 -5.22
N ASP A 89 14.54 -11.21 -5.51
CA ASP A 89 14.98 -10.55 -6.75
C ASP A 89 14.47 -11.31 -7.98
N GLY A 90 13.23 -11.03 -8.34
CA GLY A 90 12.61 -11.43 -9.58
C GLY A 90 13.08 -10.43 -10.60
N ALA A 91 14.32 -10.58 -11.04
CA ALA A 91 14.65 -10.17 -12.40
C ALA A 91 13.56 -10.78 -13.29
N ALA A 92 12.64 -9.95 -13.75
CA ALA A 92 11.71 -10.28 -14.82
C ALA A 92 12.53 -10.39 -16.10
N GLY A 93 13.29 -11.48 -16.21
CA GLY A 93 14.30 -11.69 -17.23
C GLY A 93 14.66 -13.17 -17.28
N GLY A 94 13.79 -13.95 -17.91
CA GLY A 94 14.05 -15.34 -18.27
C GLY A 94 13.14 -16.33 -17.55
N GLY A 95 12.14 -16.87 -18.27
CA GLY A 95 11.48 -18.08 -17.78
C GLY A 95 10.02 -18.32 -18.16
N THR A 96 9.48 -17.73 -19.23
CA THR A 96 8.46 -18.45 -20.02
C THR A 96 9.19 -19.44 -20.93
N GLY A 97 9.92 -20.37 -20.32
CA GLY A 97 10.38 -21.58 -20.98
C GLY A 97 9.26 -22.59 -20.85
N ASP A 98 8.65 -22.92 -21.97
CA ASP A 98 7.69 -24.00 -22.11
C ASP A 98 8.19 -25.23 -21.34
N LYS A 99 7.31 -25.88 -20.55
CA LYS A 99 7.68 -27.03 -19.69
C LYS A 99 8.07 -28.29 -20.49
N THR A 100 8.21 -28.16 -21.80
CA THR A 100 8.64 -29.16 -22.77
C THR A 100 10.12 -29.03 -23.15
N GLU A 101 10.79 -27.92 -22.84
CA GLU A 101 12.21 -27.77 -23.17
C GLU A 101 13.13 -28.36 -22.10
N LYS A 102 13.89 -29.39 -22.51
CA LYS A 102 14.94 -30.00 -21.67
C LYS A 102 15.94 -28.94 -21.21
N SER A 103 16.37 -29.09 -19.96
CA SER A 103 17.34 -28.19 -19.35
C SER A 103 18.62 -28.10 -20.18
N LEU A 104 19.32 -26.95 -20.14
CA LEU A 104 20.59 -26.78 -20.87
C LEU A 104 21.62 -27.86 -20.51
N ALA A 105 21.62 -28.29 -19.24
CA ALA A 105 22.47 -29.38 -18.76
C ALA A 105 22.17 -30.71 -19.47
N GLU A 106 20.89 -31.06 -19.67
CA GLU A 106 20.49 -32.27 -20.41
C GLU A 106 20.78 -32.19 -21.91
N ARG A 107 20.82 -30.98 -22.49
CA ARG A 107 21.22 -30.76 -23.89
C ARG A 107 22.73 -30.89 -24.08
N MET A 108 23.51 -30.39 -23.13
CA MET A 108 24.98 -30.39 -23.22
C MET A 108 25.60 -31.73 -22.79
N TYR A 109 24.97 -32.45 -21.87
CA TYR A 109 25.43 -33.73 -21.37
C TYR A 109 24.33 -34.79 -21.48
N PRO A 110 23.96 -35.23 -22.70
CA PRO A 110 23.07 -36.36 -22.85
C PRO A 110 23.76 -37.56 -22.21
N LYS A 111 23.20 -38.07 -21.10
CA LYS A 111 23.70 -39.28 -20.46
C LYS A 111 23.67 -40.41 -21.49
N GLY A 112 24.85 -40.76 -21.99
CA GLY A 112 25.06 -41.85 -22.94
C GLY A 112 24.52 -43.16 -22.37
N LYS A 113 23.84 -43.91 -23.23
CA LYS A 113 23.61 -45.34 -23.05
C LYS A 113 24.91 -46.09 -23.31
#